data_AF-A0A1S2KJR4-F1
#
_entry.id   AF-A0A1S2KJR4-F1
#
_cell.length_a   1.000
_cell.length_b   1.000
_cell.length_c   1.000
_cell.angle_alpha   90.00
_cell.angle_beta   90.00
_cell.angle_gamma   90.00
#
_symmetry.space_group_name_H-M   'P 1'
#
loop_
_entity.id
_entity.type
_entity.pdbx_description
1 polymer ?
#
loop_
_entity_poly.entity_id
_entity_poly.type
_entity_poly.pdbx_seq_one_letter_code
_entity_poly.pdbx_strand_id
1 'polypeptide(L)'
;MRANLLLMHYARSPLDCPACEADRLTSMADVRIAICLAAGVSMDDIDPASGYNYSRRSYDRVRDSWIDLIRQHGASEFHELPDLEEVRASWAEKRPEFVEGDDWVTEAFDAHKEFIASLGRPCRRTSCVIHFPAPAL
;
A
#
# COMPACT_ATOMS: atom_id res chain seq x y z
N MET A 1 -9.02 21.16 -2.62
CA MET A 1 -10.17 20.39 -3.14
C MET A 1 -10.12 20.11 -4.64
N ARG A 2 -9.70 21.06 -5.51
CA ARG A 2 -9.64 20.90 -6.98
C ARG A 2 -8.69 19.79 -7.48
N ALA A 3 -7.54 19.57 -6.84
CA ALA A 3 -6.56 18.55 -7.23
C ALA A 3 -7.09 17.11 -7.11
N ASN A 4 -7.83 16.78 -6.04
CA ASN A 4 -8.40 15.44 -5.86
C ASN A 4 -9.41 15.06 -6.97
N LEU A 5 -10.19 16.05 -7.44
CA LEU A 5 -11.15 15.83 -8.53
C LEU A 5 -10.43 15.58 -9.87
N LEU A 6 -9.31 16.27 -10.12
CA LEU A 6 -8.47 16.04 -11.29
C LEU A 6 -7.83 14.65 -11.26
N LEU A 7 -7.33 14.20 -10.10
CA LEU A 7 -6.77 12.85 -9.95
C LEU A 7 -7.78 11.77 -10.35
N MET A 8 -9.03 11.90 -9.86
CA MET A 8 -10.11 10.97 -10.16
C MET A 8 -10.52 11.00 -11.64
N HIS A 9 -10.45 12.17 -12.29
CA HIS A 9 -10.70 12.30 -13.72
C HIS A 9 -9.66 11.52 -14.53
N TYR A 10 -8.36 11.76 -14.29
CA TYR A 10 -7.30 11.06 -15.01
C TYR A 10 -7.23 9.56 -14.71
N ALA A 11 -7.57 9.13 -13.50
CA ALA A 11 -7.58 7.72 -13.13
C ALA A 11 -8.66 6.90 -13.85
N ARG A 12 -9.73 7.53 -14.35
CA ARG A 12 -10.90 6.84 -14.95
C ARG A 12 -10.91 6.80 -16.47
N SER A 13 -9.90 7.38 -17.13
CA SER A 13 -9.87 7.53 -18.58
C SER A 13 -8.60 6.93 -19.16
N PRO A 14 -8.49 5.60 -19.29
CA PRO A 14 -7.41 5.00 -20.08
C PRO A 14 -7.52 5.49 -21.54
N LEU A 15 -6.39 5.81 -22.17
CA LEU A 15 -6.34 6.33 -23.53
C LEU A 15 -5.64 5.31 -24.44
N ASP A 16 -6.28 4.95 -25.56
CA ASP A 16 -5.78 3.94 -26.51
C ASP A 16 -4.54 4.38 -27.30
N CYS A 17 -4.05 5.60 -27.04
CA CYS A 17 -2.98 6.27 -27.74
C CYS A 17 -1.77 6.40 -26.80
N PRO A 18 -0.57 5.85 -27.13
CA PRO A 18 0.58 5.84 -26.23
C PRO A 18 1.03 7.24 -25.75
N ALA A 19 1.00 8.24 -26.63
CA ALA A 19 1.32 9.62 -26.26
C ALA A 19 0.30 10.19 -25.27
N CYS A 20 -0.99 9.91 -25.50
CA CYS A 20 -2.08 10.33 -24.63
C CYS A 20 -1.96 9.68 -23.24
N GLU A 21 -1.56 8.41 -23.19
CA GLU A 21 -1.30 7.71 -21.92
C GLU A 21 -0.11 8.30 -21.17
N ALA A 22 0.98 8.64 -21.87
CA ALA A 22 2.11 9.33 -21.26
C ALA A 22 1.72 10.71 -20.69
N ASP A 23 0.92 11.48 -21.43
CA ASP A 23 0.40 12.77 -20.96
C ASP A 23 -0.52 12.61 -19.74
N ARG A 24 -1.35 11.57 -19.74
CA ARG A 24 -2.24 11.22 -18.63
C ARG A 24 -1.44 10.87 -17.37
N LEU A 25 -0.41 10.03 -17.50
CA LEU A 25 0.47 9.63 -16.39
C LEU A 25 1.22 10.83 -15.82
N THR A 26 1.75 11.69 -16.69
CA THR A 26 2.41 12.95 -16.30
C THR A 26 1.44 13.85 -15.53
N SER A 27 0.23 14.04 -16.06
CA SER A 27 -0.82 14.83 -15.39
C SER A 27 -1.20 14.24 -14.03
N MET A 28 -1.23 12.91 -13.88
CA MET A 28 -1.46 12.26 -12.58
C MET A 28 -0.31 12.51 -11.60
N ALA A 29 0.95 12.43 -12.06
CA ALA A 29 2.11 12.72 -11.23
C ALA A 29 2.07 14.16 -10.74
N ASP A 30 1.85 15.14 -11.63
CA ASP A 30 1.73 16.56 -11.28
C ASP A 30 0.63 16.83 -10.24
N VAL A 31 -0.52 16.20 -10.41
CA VAL A 31 -1.64 16.32 -9.46
C VAL A 31 -1.26 15.74 -8.10
N ARG A 32 -0.58 14.59 -8.05
CA ARG A 32 -0.12 13.99 -6.78
C ARG A 32 0.95 14.85 -6.12
N ILE A 33 1.89 15.40 -6.87
CA ILE A 33 2.91 16.35 -6.37
C ILE A 33 2.21 17.56 -5.72
N ALA A 34 1.23 18.15 -6.41
CA ALA A 34 0.47 19.29 -5.88
C ALA A 34 -0.28 18.94 -4.58
N ILE A 35 -0.85 17.72 -4.48
CA ILE A 35 -1.49 17.23 -3.25
C ILE A 35 -0.47 17.09 -2.12
N CYS A 36 0.70 16.51 -2.39
CA CYS A 36 1.75 16.33 -1.39
C CYS A 36 2.29 17.67 -0.87
N LEU A 37 2.57 18.62 -1.77
CA LEU A 37 2.98 19.97 -1.42
C LEU A 37 1.93 20.68 -0.57
N ALA A 38 0.65 20.60 -0.94
CA ALA A 38 -0.43 21.18 -0.16
C ALA A 38 -0.59 20.53 1.24
N ALA A 39 -0.15 19.28 1.39
CA ALA A 39 -0.10 18.56 2.67
C ALA A 39 1.18 18.85 3.48
N GLY A 40 2.07 19.70 2.99
CA GLY A 40 3.31 20.08 3.66
C GLY A 40 4.45 19.05 3.56
N VAL A 41 4.41 18.17 2.55
CA VAL A 41 5.49 17.21 2.28
C VAL A 41 6.66 17.94 1.61
N SER A 42 7.89 17.63 2.03
CA SER A 42 9.10 18.17 1.39
C SER A 42 9.21 17.72 -0.06
N MET A 43 9.72 18.58 -0.95
CA MET A 43 10.00 18.20 -2.33
C MET A 43 10.99 17.05 -2.43
N ASP A 44 11.95 16.95 -1.50
CA ASP A 44 12.95 15.87 -1.45
C ASP A 44 12.31 14.50 -1.14
N ASP A 45 11.10 14.51 -0.58
CA ASP A 45 10.31 13.33 -0.22
C ASP A 45 9.25 12.96 -1.27
N ILE A 46 9.19 13.65 -2.40
CA ILE A 46 8.22 13.36 -3.46
C ILE A 46 8.99 12.81 -4.66
N ASP A 47 8.64 11.62 -5.14
CA ASP A 47 9.20 11.10 -6.37
C ASP A 47 8.69 11.91 -7.56
N PRO A 48 9.54 12.63 -8.31
CA PRO A 48 9.10 13.50 -9.40
C PRO A 48 8.50 12.72 -10.57
N ALA A 49 8.81 11.43 -10.73
CA ALA A 49 8.29 10.62 -11.83
C ALA A 49 6.84 10.15 -11.59
N SER A 50 6.52 9.73 -10.35
CA SER A 50 5.21 9.17 -10.01
C SER A 50 4.31 10.13 -9.23
N GLY A 51 4.90 11.13 -8.59
CA GLY A 51 4.27 12.03 -7.62
C GLY A 51 3.98 11.40 -6.26
N TYR A 52 4.48 10.20 -5.98
CA TYR A 52 4.25 9.55 -4.69
C TYR A 52 5.08 10.16 -3.55
N ASN A 53 4.50 10.12 -2.36
CA ASN A 53 5.09 10.60 -1.12
C ASN A 53 5.91 9.50 -0.44
N TYR A 54 7.23 9.68 -0.42
CA TYR A 54 8.25 8.83 0.21
C TYR A 54 8.79 9.40 1.53
N SER A 55 8.05 10.30 2.19
CA SER A 55 8.39 10.74 3.55
C SER A 55 8.22 9.61 4.57
N ARG A 56 8.95 9.68 5.68
CA ARG A 56 8.86 8.69 6.77
C ARG A 56 7.43 8.50 7.29
N ARG A 57 6.67 9.59 7.43
CA ARG A 57 5.26 9.53 7.86
C ARG A 57 4.38 8.75 6.88
N SER A 58 4.65 8.86 5.59
CA SER A 58 3.93 8.12 4.55
C SER A 58 4.24 6.63 4.63
N TYR A 59 5.53 6.29 4.84
CA TYR A 59 5.98 4.92 5.09
C TYR A 59 5.23 4.27 6.25
N ASP A 60 5.28 4.88 7.44
CA ASP A 60 4.64 4.35 8.64
C ASP A 60 3.13 4.15 8.43
N ARG A 61 2.47 5.10 7.74
CA ARG A 61 1.03 4.99 7.44
C ARG A 61 0.71 3.87 6.46
N VAL A 62 1.52 3.67 5.42
CA VAL A 62 1.31 2.58 4.45
C VAL A 62 1.52 1.24 5.12
N ARG A 63 2.58 1.12 5.91
CA ARG A 63 2.88 -0.04 6.75
C ARG A 63 1.70 -0.40 7.65
N ASP A 64 1.25 0.55 8.47
CA ASP A 64 0.14 0.34 9.41
C ASP A 64 -1.14 -0.08 8.68
N SER A 65 -1.42 0.51 7.50
CA SER A 65 -2.59 0.15 6.70
C SER A 65 -2.52 -1.28 6.18
N TRP A 66 -1.34 -1.76 5.79
CA TRP A 66 -1.15 -3.15 5.33
C TRP A 66 -1.26 -4.16 6.47
N ILE A 67 -0.64 -3.84 7.61
CA ILE A 67 -0.74 -4.65 8.83
C ILE A 67 -2.20 -4.74 9.26
N ASP A 68 -2.94 -3.64 9.26
CA ASP A 68 -4.35 -3.64 9.65
C ASP A 68 -5.24 -4.40 8.66
N LEU A 69 -4.96 -4.32 7.35
CA LEU A 69 -5.65 -5.13 6.33
C LEU A 69 -5.49 -6.63 6.62
N ILE A 70 -4.26 -7.10 6.78
CA ILE A 70 -3.97 -8.52 7.05
C ILE A 70 -4.48 -8.93 8.43
N ARG A 71 -4.36 -8.06 9.44
CA ARG A 71 -4.94 -8.28 10.77
C ARG A 71 -6.43 -8.58 10.67
N GLN A 72 -7.20 -7.81 9.92
CA GLN A 72 -8.65 -7.96 9.83
C GLN A 72 -9.09 -9.10 8.92
N HIS A 73 -8.40 -9.30 7.80
CA HIS A 73 -8.86 -10.17 6.71
C HIS A 73 -8.02 -11.43 6.49
N GLY A 74 -6.89 -11.56 7.18
CA GLY A 74 -5.88 -12.57 6.91
C GLY A 74 -5.13 -12.28 5.61
N ALA A 75 -4.25 -13.20 5.21
CA ALA A 75 -3.45 -13.10 4.00
C ALA A 75 -3.63 -14.32 3.11
N SER A 76 -3.61 -14.11 1.79
CA SER A 76 -3.58 -15.14 0.76
C SER A 76 -2.24 -15.11 0.02
N GLU A 77 -1.73 -16.29 -0.32
CA GLU A 77 -0.56 -16.44 -1.20
C GLU A 77 -0.78 -15.86 -2.60
N PHE A 78 -2.04 -15.72 -3.02
CA PHE A 78 -2.41 -15.24 -4.35
C PHE A 78 -2.64 -13.73 -4.45
N HIS A 79 -2.78 -13.02 -3.32
CA HIS A 79 -3.20 -11.62 -3.31
C HIS A 79 -2.36 -10.79 -2.32
N GLU A 80 -2.65 -10.89 -1.01
CA GLU A 80 -2.04 -9.98 -0.04
C GLU A 80 -0.53 -10.16 0.08
N LEU A 81 0.00 -11.39 -0.03
CA LEU A 81 1.44 -11.58 0.08
C LEU A 81 2.22 -11.02 -1.12
N PRO A 82 1.87 -11.33 -2.39
CA PRO A 82 2.50 -10.70 -3.54
C PRO A 82 2.37 -9.17 -3.54
N ASP A 83 1.18 -8.64 -3.24
CA ASP A 83 0.94 -7.20 -3.25
C ASP A 83 1.75 -6.49 -2.14
N LEU A 84 1.86 -7.09 -0.94
CA LEU A 84 2.68 -6.58 0.16
C LEU A 84 4.16 -6.59 -0.20
N GLU A 85 4.64 -7.66 -0.84
CA GLU A 85 6.02 -7.76 -1.32
C GLU A 85 6.33 -6.69 -2.36
N GLU A 86 5.44 -6.45 -3.33
CA GLU A 86 5.58 -5.41 -4.34
C GLU A 86 5.65 -4.01 -3.70
N VAL A 87 4.74 -3.71 -2.77
CA VAL A 87 4.75 -2.42 -2.06
C VAL A 87 6.03 -2.25 -1.24
N ARG A 88 6.48 -3.28 -0.53
CA ARG A 88 7.72 -3.24 0.25
C ARG A 88 8.95 -3.08 -0.64
N ALA A 89 8.98 -3.74 -1.80
CA ALA A 89 10.05 -3.58 -2.79
C ALA A 89 10.11 -2.15 -3.34
N SER A 90 8.97 -1.53 -3.63
CA SER A 90 8.90 -0.12 -4.06
C SER A 90 9.48 0.83 -3.01
N TRP A 91 9.21 0.60 -1.72
CA TRP A 91 9.82 1.37 -0.64
C TRP A 91 11.32 1.10 -0.52
N ALA A 92 11.76 -0.15 -0.63
CA ALA A 92 13.17 -0.51 -0.53
C ALA A 92 14.02 0.12 -1.63
N GLU A 93 13.46 0.30 -2.84
CA GLU A 93 14.14 0.99 -3.94
C GLU A 93 14.38 2.49 -3.64
N LYS A 94 13.39 3.17 -3.05
CA LYS A 94 13.40 4.64 -2.90
C LYS A 94 13.92 5.13 -1.54
N ARG A 95 13.75 4.33 -0.50
CA ARG A 95 14.06 4.63 0.92
C ARG A 95 14.48 3.33 1.64
N PRO A 96 15.59 2.69 1.26
CA PRO A 96 16.04 1.44 1.88
C PRO A 96 16.18 1.54 3.40
N GLU A 97 16.56 2.71 3.91
CA GLU A 97 16.72 3.00 5.34
C GLU A 97 15.42 2.90 6.16
N PHE A 98 14.25 2.92 5.50
CA PHE A 98 12.97 2.71 6.18
C PHE A 98 12.61 1.23 6.27
N VAL A 99 13.05 0.41 5.30
CA VAL A 99 12.67 -1.01 5.18
C VAL A 99 13.66 -1.93 5.90
N GLU A 100 14.91 -1.49 6.08
CA GLU A 100 15.94 -2.29 6.74
C GLU A 100 15.53 -2.68 8.16
N GLY A 101 15.45 -3.98 8.42
CA GLY A 101 15.04 -4.53 9.71
C GLY A 101 13.53 -4.48 9.99
N ASP A 102 12.72 -3.88 9.12
CA ASP A 102 11.27 -3.83 9.27
C ASP A 102 10.60 -5.01 8.55
N ASP A 103 10.05 -5.93 9.35
CA ASP A 103 9.39 -7.15 8.90
C ASP A 103 7.86 -7.01 8.97
N TRP A 104 7.31 -6.45 7.89
CA TRP A 104 5.87 -6.24 7.76
C TRP A 104 5.08 -7.53 7.79
N VAL A 105 5.64 -8.63 7.25
CA VAL A 105 4.93 -9.91 7.12
C VAL A 105 4.74 -10.54 8.49
N THR A 106 5.81 -10.65 9.26
CA THR A 106 5.76 -11.23 10.60
C THR A 106 4.83 -10.43 11.50
N GLU A 107 4.94 -9.10 11.50
CA GLU A 107 4.07 -8.25 12.32
C GLU A 107 2.59 -8.35 11.92
N ALA A 108 2.31 -8.34 10.62
CA ALA A 108 0.94 -8.53 10.11
C ALA A 108 0.35 -9.89 10.50
N PHE A 109 1.17 -10.94 10.47
CA PHE A 109 0.75 -12.29 10.82
C PHE A 109 0.45 -12.43 12.30
N ASP A 110 1.30 -11.87 13.16
CA ASP A 110 1.10 -11.89 14.59
C ASP A 110 -0.13 -11.05 14.99
N ALA A 111 -0.30 -9.87 14.38
CA ALA A 111 -1.50 -9.06 14.57
C ALA A 111 -2.78 -9.81 14.16
N HIS A 112 -2.77 -10.59 13.07
CA HIS A 112 -3.91 -11.41 12.68
C HIS A 112 -4.20 -12.52 13.69
N LYS A 113 -3.17 -13.24 14.15
CA LYS A 113 -3.34 -14.31 15.15
C LYS A 113 -3.96 -13.76 16.44
N GLU A 114 -3.45 -12.63 16.93
CA GLU A 114 -4.00 -11.94 18.11
C GLU A 114 -5.46 -11.51 17.89
N PHE A 115 -5.75 -10.93 16.73
CA PHE A 115 -7.11 -10.52 16.38
C PHE A 115 -8.07 -11.71 16.34
N ILE A 116 -7.72 -12.81 15.67
CA ILE A 116 -8.55 -14.02 15.61
C ILE A 116 -8.75 -14.62 17.01
N ALA A 117 -7.69 -14.70 17.82
CA ALA A 117 -7.79 -15.15 19.21
C ALA A 117 -8.76 -14.29 20.02
N SER A 118 -8.72 -12.96 19.85
CA SER A 118 -9.63 -12.03 20.54
C SER A 118 -11.10 -12.20 20.17
N LEU A 119 -11.39 -12.73 18.97
CA LEU A 119 -12.76 -12.99 18.51
C LEU A 119 -13.34 -14.30 19.08
N GLY A 120 -12.52 -15.17 19.68
CA GLY A 120 -12.95 -16.46 20.23
C GLY A 120 -13.53 -17.42 19.19
N ARG A 121 -13.18 -17.25 17.91
CA ARG A 121 -13.67 -18.07 16.79
C ARG A 121 -12.59 -18.23 15.72
N PRO A 122 -12.60 -19.31 14.93
CA PRO A 122 -11.58 -19.51 13.89
C PRO A 122 -11.67 -18.44 12.79
N CYS A 123 -10.54 -18.25 12.10
CA CYS A 123 -10.49 -17.43 10.90
C CYS A 123 -11.46 -17.98 9.84
N ARG A 124 -12.30 -17.12 9.28
CA ARG A 124 -13.33 -17.50 8.31
C ARG A 124 -12.82 -17.57 6.87
N ARG A 125 -11.61 -17.07 6.62
CA ARG A 125 -11.02 -17.07 5.28
C ARG A 125 -10.32 -18.40 5.04
N THR A 126 -10.90 -19.20 4.17
CA THR A 126 -10.41 -20.55 3.84
C THR A 126 -9.06 -20.56 3.13
N SER A 127 -8.70 -19.46 2.46
CA SER A 127 -7.40 -19.24 1.85
C SER A 127 -6.39 -18.53 2.76
N CYS A 128 -6.70 -18.36 4.05
CA CYS A 128 -5.81 -17.65 4.96
C CYS A 128 -4.57 -18.52 5.28
N VAL A 129 -3.43 -18.14 4.73
CA VAL A 129 -2.16 -18.89 4.90
C VAL A 129 -1.64 -18.87 6.33
N ILE A 130 -2.09 -17.91 7.15
CA ILE A 130 -1.68 -17.74 8.56
C ILE A 130 -2.23 -18.87 9.43
N HIS A 131 -3.38 -19.43 9.05
CA HIS A 131 -4.09 -20.46 9.81
C HIS A 131 -4.29 -21.74 9.00
N PHE A 132 -3.65 -21.92 7.84
CA PHE A 132 -3.80 -23.13 7.03
C PHE A 132 -2.74 -24.20 7.40
N PRO A 133 -3.14 -25.48 7.55
CA PRO A 133 -4.50 -26.01 7.44
C PRO A 133 -5.39 -25.47 8.57
N ALA A 134 -6.64 -25.15 8.23
CA ALA A 134 -7.59 -24.52 9.14
C ALA A 134 -7.59 -25.23 10.51
N PRO A 135 -7.51 -24.50 11.64
CA PRO A 135 -7.53 -25.12 12.95
C PRO A 135 -8.80 -25.98 13.08
N ALA A 136 -8.62 -27.22 13.57
CA ALA A 136 -9.74 -28.13 13.78
C ALA A 136 -10.76 -27.46 14.71
N LEU A 137 -12.03 -27.49 14.29
CA LEU A 137 -13.18 -26.95 15.03
C LEU A 137 -13.38 -27.67 16.37
#